data_AF-T1CYC0-F1
#
_entry.id   AF-T1CYC0-F1
#
_cell.length_a   1.000
_cell.length_b   1.000
_cell.length_c   1.000
_cell.angle_alpha   90.00
_cell.angle_beta   90.00
_cell.angle_gamma   90.00
#
_symmetry.space_group_name_H-M   'P 1'
#
loop_
_entity.id
_entity.type
_entity.pdbx_description
1 polymer ?
#
loop_
_entity_poly.entity_id
_entity_poly.type
_entity_poly.pdbx_seq_one_letter_code
_entity_poly.pdbx_strand_id
1 'polypeptide(L)'
;MVERSQPHGHVEAVHRMMARLGLPGLIAGKSCPERDRVLALIAARILDPQTRLATTRSWAATTLADIFGVALADEQDCYAAMDWL
;
A
#
# COMPACT_ATOMS: atom_id res chain seq x y z
N MET A 1 20.79 15.60 11.05
CA MET A 1 20.15 14.55 11.88
C MET A 1 19.03 13.99 11.05
N VAL A 2 19.18 12.79 10.47
CA VAL A 2 18.09 12.14 9.73
C VAL A 2 17.12 11.62 10.78
N GLU A 3 16.01 12.33 10.90
CA GLU A 3 14.86 11.92 11.69
C GLU A 3 14.31 10.68 11.00
N ARG A 4 14.71 9.49 11.45
CA ARG A 4 14.02 8.25 11.08
C ARG A 4 12.67 8.26 11.79
N SER A 5 11.76 9.11 11.29
CA SER A 5 10.34 9.03 11.58
C SER A 5 9.94 7.59 11.33
N GLN A 6 9.41 6.96 12.39
CA GLN A 6 8.97 5.58 12.43
C GLN A 6 8.26 5.18 11.12
N PRO A 7 8.28 3.88 10.75
CA PRO A 7 7.56 3.36 9.59
C PRO A 7 6.09 3.85 9.51
N HIS A 8 5.48 4.22 10.64
CA HIS A 8 4.13 4.78 10.74
C HIS A 8 3.92 6.13 10.00
N GLY A 9 4.79 7.12 10.23
CA GLY A 9 4.52 8.51 9.79
C GLY A 9 4.60 8.71 8.27
N HIS A 10 5.53 8.00 7.62
CA HIS A 10 5.68 8.06 6.17
C HIS A 10 4.52 7.37 5.44
N VAL A 11 4.02 6.24 5.96
CA VAL A 11 2.88 5.53 5.38
C VAL A 11 1.62 6.39 5.43
N GLU A 12 1.35 7.04 6.57
CA GLU A 12 0.18 7.91 6.70
C GLU A 12 0.25 9.12 5.77
N ALA A 13 1.45 9.72 5.60
CA ALA A 13 1.66 10.81 4.67
C ALA A 13 1.37 10.40 3.21
N VAL A 14 1.83 9.21 2.81
CA VAL A 14 1.55 8.65 1.47
C VAL A 14 0.06 8.37 1.31
N HIS A 15 -0.60 7.75 2.28
CA HIS A 15 -2.03 7.47 2.25
C HIS A 15 -2.87 8.74 2.08
N ARG A 16 -2.57 9.78 2.87
CA ARG A 16 -3.23 11.10 2.75
C ARG A 16 -2.99 11.74 1.39
N MET A 17 -1.78 11.62 0.84
CA MET A 17 -1.46 12.16 -0.49
C MET A 17 -2.26 11.45 -1.60
N MET A 18 -2.36 10.13 -1.55
CA MET A 18 -3.16 9.36 -2.51
C MET A 18 -4.63 9.78 -2.49
N ALA A 19 -5.20 9.95 -1.29
CA ALA A 19 -6.56 10.44 -1.13
C ALA A 19 -6.74 11.85 -1.72
N ARG A 20 -5.79 12.75 -1.43
CA ARG A 20 -5.79 14.14 -1.95
C ARG A 20 -5.69 14.20 -3.48
N LEU A 21 -4.94 13.28 -4.10
CA LEU A 21 -4.81 13.18 -5.55
C LEU A 21 -5.98 12.47 -6.22
N GLY A 22 -6.94 11.93 -5.45
CA GLY A 22 -8.08 11.18 -5.99
C GLY A 22 -7.71 9.81 -6.56
N LEU A 23 -6.52 9.28 -6.23
CA LEU A 23 -6.02 8.01 -6.76
C LEU A 23 -6.98 6.83 -6.50
N PRO A 24 -7.64 6.69 -5.33
CA PRO A 24 -8.59 5.60 -5.12
C PRO A 24 -9.71 5.56 -6.18
N GLY A 25 -10.20 6.73 -6.60
CA GLY A 25 -11.27 6.84 -7.59
C GLY A 25 -10.83 6.50 -9.03
N LEU A 26 -9.52 6.61 -9.32
CA LEU A 26 -8.95 6.21 -10.61
C LEU A 26 -8.85 4.68 -10.74
N ILE A 27 -8.63 3.99 -9.61
CA ILE A 27 -8.53 2.53 -9.58
C ILE A 27 -9.93 1.90 -9.64
N ALA A 28 -10.86 2.37 -8.79
CA ALA A 28 -12.25 1.92 -8.81
C ALA A 28 -13.19 3.00 -8.24
N GLY A 29 -14.32 3.22 -8.91
CA GLY A 29 -15.33 4.19 -8.48
C GLY A 29 -16.06 3.82 -7.17
N LYS A 30 -15.99 2.54 -6.75
CA LYS A 30 -16.51 2.05 -5.46
C LYS A 30 -15.41 1.42 -4.65
N SER A 31 -15.59 1.40 -3.33
CA SER A 31 -14.71 0.66 -2.43
C SER A 31 -14.80 -0.84 -2.70
N CYS A 32 -13.65 -1.47 -2.93
CA CYS A 32 -13.51 -2.91 -3.00
C CYS A 32 -12.14 -3.34 -2.44
N PRO A 33 -12.02 -4.59 -1.95
CA PRO A 33 -10.76 -5.10 -1.39
C PRO A 33 -9.59 -5.00 -2.37
N GLU A 34 -9.82 -5.23 -3.65
CA GLU A 34 -8.79 -5.16 -4.71
C GLU A 34 -8.24 -3.73 -4.83
N ARG A 35 -9.10 -2.72 -4.78
CA ARG A 35 -8.66 -1.31 -4.81
C ARG A 35 -7.74 -0.99 -3.65
N ASP A 36 -8.11 -1.44 -2.45
CA ASP A 36 -7.35 -1.13 -1.24
C ASP A 36 -5.99 -1.86 -1.24
N ARG A 37 -5.94 -3.08 -1.78
CA ARG A 37 -4.70 -3.83 -2.06
C ARG A 37 -3.82 -3.16 -3.12
N VAL A 38 -4.39 -2.65 -4.21
CA VAL A 38 -3.64 -1.90 -5.23
C VAL A 38 -3.04 -0.63 -4.63
N LEU A 39 -3.83 0.12 -3.84
CA LEU A 39 -3.33 1.31 -3.15
C LEU A 39 -2.19 0.97 -2.19
N ALA A 40 -2.30 -0.14 -1.44
CA ALA A 40 -1.23 -0.65 -0.59
C ALA A 40 0.04 -0.99 -1.39
N LEU A 41 -0.09 -1.61 -2.56
CA LEU A 41 1.05 -1.94 -3.44
C LEU A 41 1.74 -0.69 -3.99
N ILE A 42 0.97 0.33 -4.39
CA ILE A 42 1.51 1.61 -4.83
C ILE A 42 2.23 2.30 -3.67
N ALA A 43 1.62 2.31 -2.47
CA ALA A 43 2.21 2.96 -1.31
C ALA A 43 3.53 2.29 -0.91
N ALA A 44 3.57 0.96 -0.92
CA ALA A 44 4.78 0.20 -0.64
C ALA A 44 5.90 0.54 -1.64
N ARG A 45 5.58 0.69 -2.94
CA ARG A 45 6.54 1.13 -3.96
C ARG A 45 7.08 2.54 -3.77
N ILE A 46 6.23 3.47 -3.32
CA ILE A 46 6.64 4.86 -3.04
C ILE A 46 7.60 4.92 -1.85
N LEU A 47 7.31 4.13 -0.81
CA LEU A 47 8.05 4.15 0.46
C LEU A 47 9.37 3.40 0.37
N ASP A 48 9.39 2.27 -0.32
CA ASP A 48 10.58 1.45 -0.50
C ASP A 48 10.50 0.72 -1.85
N PRO A 49 11.10 1.27 -2.93
CA PRO A 49 11.09 0.65 -4.24
C PRO A 49 11.96 -0.61 -4.26
N GLN A 50 11.38 -1.73 -3.82
CA GLN A 50 12.00 -3.05 -3.83
C GLN A 50 11.46 -3.95 -4.95
N THR A 51 12.09 -5.11 -5.12
CA THR A 51 11.63 -6.15 -6.05
C THR A 51 10.27 -6.71 -5.60
N ARG A 52 9.44 -7.15 -6.57
CA ARG A 52 8.05 -7.61 -6.35
C ARG A 52 7.85 -8.57 -5.16
N LEU A 53 8.76 -9.53 -5.00
CA LEU A 53 8.70 -10.56 -3.94
C LEU A 53 9.10 -10.02 -2.55
N ALA A 54 9.84 -8.92 -2.49
CA ALA A 54 10.23 -8.28 -1.24
C ALA A 54 9.10 -7.38 -0.71
N THR A 55 8.29 -6.79 -1.59
CA THR A 55 7.14 -5.95 -1.22
C THR A 55 6.09 -6.71 -0.41
N THR A 56 5.73 -7.94 -0.82
CA THR A 56 4.73 -8.77 -0.10
C THR A 56 5.24 -9.22 1.28
N ARG A 57 6.53 -9.53 1.40
CA ARG A 57 7.16 -9.86 2.71
C ARG A 57 7.25 -8.66 3.65
N SER A 58 7.30 -7.44 3.12
CA SER A 58 7.41 -6.20 3.91
C SER A 58 6.08 -5.76 4.54
N TRP A 59 4.93 -6.20 4.00
CA TRP A 59 3.61 -5.84 4.53
C TRP A 59 3.41 -6.30 5.98
N ALA A 60 3.95 -7.46 6.37
CA ALA A 60 3.89 -7.96 7.75
C ALA A 60 4.83 -7.22 8.72
N ALA A 61 5.78 -6.43 8.21
CA ALA A 61 6.79 -5.73 9.00
C ALA A 61 6.50 -4.23 9.18
N THR A 62 5.42 -3.73 8.58
CA THR A 62 5.07 -2.31 8.57
C THR A 62 3.59 -2.11 8.88
N THR A 63 3.23 -0.92 9.34
CA THR A 63 1.82 -0.57 9.62
C THR A 63 1.04 -0.16 8.36
N LEU A 64 1.64 -0.41 7.19
CA LEU A 64 1.00 -0.25 5.88
C LEU A 64 -0.20 -1.17 5.76
N ALA A 65 -0.07 -2.41 6.21
CA ALA A 65 -1.17 -3.37 6.13
C ALA A 65 -2.39 -2.90 6.95
N ASP A 66 -2.17 -2.31 8.12
CA ASP A 66 -3.24 -1.76 8.97
C ASP A 66 -3.86 -0.50 8.35
N ILE A 67 -3.04 0.44 7.86
CA ILE A 67 -3.51 1.71 7.29
C ILE A 67 -4.36 1.50 6.05
N PHE A 68 -4.02 0.51 5.22
CA PHE A 68 -4.78 0.18 4.02
C PHE A 68 -5.84 -0.91 4.26
N GLY A 69 -5.95 -1.47 5.47
CA GLY A 69 -6.93 -2.52 5.78
C GLY A 69 -6.65 -3.86 5.10
N VAL A 70 -5.38 -4.15 4.78
CA VAL A 70 -4.93 -5.35 4.04
C VAL A 70 -4.11 -6.31 4.91
N ALA A 71 -4.20 -6.20 6.24
CA ALA A 71 -3.49 -7.08 7.19
C ALA A 71 -3.77 -8.58 7.01
N LEU A 72 -4.94 -8.92 6.44
CA LEU A 72 -5.34 -10.31 6.18
C LEU A 72 -5.10 -10.74 4.72
N ALA A 73 -4.52 -9.89 3.88
CA ALA A 73 -4.22 -10.24 2.50
C ALA A 73 -3.09 -11.28 2.44
N ASP A 74 -3.30 -12.34 1.67
CA ASP A 74 -2.27 -13.34 1.42
C ASP A 74 -1.48 -13.05 0.13
N GLU A 75 -0.58 -13.97 -0.22
CA GLU A 75 0.23 -13.84 -1.43
C GLU A 75 -0.63 -13.83 -2.71
N GLN A 76 -1.72 -14.60 -2.74
CA GLN A 76 -2.59 -14.71 -3.91
C GLN A 76 -3.40 -13.43 -4.12
N ASP A 77 -3.92 -12.85 -3.04
CA ASP A 77 -4.53 -11.53 -3.03
C ASP A 77 -3.58 -10.45 -3.57
N CYS A 78 -2.30 -10.52 -3.20
CA CYS A 78 -1.29 -9.60 -3.71
C CYS A 78 -1.07 -9.78 -5.21
N TYR A 79 -0.97 -11.02 -5.70
CA TYR A 79 -0.83 -11.27 -7.15
C TYR A 79 -2.06 -10.81 -7.93
N ALA A 80 -3.27 -11.10 -7.45
CA ALA A 80 -4.51 -10.65 -8.08
C ALA A 80 -4.59 -9.12 -8.16
N ALA A 81 -4.13 -8.41 -7.13
CA ALA A 81 -4.04 -6.96 -7.14
C ALA A 81 -2.95 -6.44 -8.10
N MET A 82 -1.87 -7.18 -8.33
CA MET A 82 -0.84 -6.78 -9.31
C MET A 82 -1.38 -6.79 -10.75
N ASP A 83 -2.39 -7.60 -11.08
CA ASP A 83 -3.00 -7.60 -12.41
C ASP A 83 -3.75 -6.29 -12.75
N TRP A 84 -3.95 -5.41 -11.77
CA TRP A 84 -4.57 -4.09 -11.96
C TRP A 84 -3.55 -2.97 -12.25
N LEU A 85 -2.24 -3.26 -12.17
CA LEU A 85 -1.14 -2.31 -12.37
C LEU A 85 -0.43 -2.53 -13.71
#